data_AF-A0ABD3EST3-F1
#
_entry.id   AF-A0ABD3EST3-F1
#
_cell.length_a   1.000
_cell.length_b   1.000
_cell.length_c   1.000
_cell.angle_alpha   90.00
_cell.angle_beta   90.00
_cell.angle_gamma   90.00
#
_symmetry.space_group_name_H-M   'P 1'
#
loop_
_entity.id
_entity.type
_entity.pdbx_description
1 polymer ?
#
loop_
_entity_poly.entity_id
_entity_poly.type
_entity_poly.pdbx_seq_one_letter_code
_entity_poly.pdbx_strand_id
1 'polypeptide(L)'
;METNAASFAPTTTKDCALDASNRGYRLLVKMGWSSGSGLGKHEQGIVEPVKMKENLVCLGLGKLAEYDQVTQLATSERRRLNAEVEETAEEAAAREAKGSKKEQLKAEVKNIRAAFYCSDCRKQYKTVTEMENHLSSYDHHHTKRLRQLQQQERRVGSEEEQNIKRRKEQQQEELMLQRRIAAQTKVVVSSATAKSDTDRQGKPATATGAKVGFSFGGGMKVTTKKPVKKTLVVPSAFGCPFSQ
;
A
#
# COMPACT_ATOMS: atom_id res chain seq x y z
N MET A 1 -24.25 -12.22 -66.75
CA MET A 1 -25.46 -12.10 -65.92
C MET A 1 -25.10 -11.21 -64.75
N GLU A 2 -25.28 -9.91 -64.94
CA GLU A 2 -24.91 -8.90 -63.96
C GLU A 2 -26.06 -8.75 -62.96
N THR A 3 -25.83 -9.19 -61.73
CA THR A 3 -26.77 -9.01 -60.62
C THR A 3 -26.66 -7.57 -60.13
N ASN A 4 -27.63 -6.76 -60.56
CA ASN A 4 -27.84 -5.39 -60.13
C ASN A 4 -28.32 -5.42 -58.66
N ALA A 5 -27.38 -5.36 -57.72
CA ALA A 5 -27.67 -5.18 -56.31
C ALA A 5 -28.09 -3.72 -56.10
N ALA A 6 -29.38 -3.44 -56.26
CA ALA A 6 -29.97 -2.17 -55.88
C ALA A 6 -29.80 -1.99 -54.36
N SER A 7 -28.79 -1.22 -53.97
CA SER A 7 -28.66 -0.70 -52.61
C SER A 7 -29.86 0.20 -52.34
N PHE A 8 -30.79 -0.27 -51.51
CA PHE A 8 -31.84 0.56 -50.94
C PHE A 8 -31.20 1.53 -49.93
N ALA A 9 -30.64 2.63 -50.43
CA ALA A 9 -30.33 3.78 -49.62
C ALA A 9 -31.62 4.62 -49.53
N PRO A 10 -32.17 4.89 -48.33
CA PRO A 10 -33.22 5.89 -48.22
C PRO A 10 -32.63 7.24 -48.61
N THR A 11 -32.94 7.69 -49.83
CA THR A 11 -32.61 9.00 -50.38
C THR A 11 -33.43 10.07 -49.66
N THR A 12 -33.10 10.32 -48.40
CA THR A 12 -33.41 11.60 -47.76
C THR A 12 -32.12 12.40 -47.76
N THR A 13 -31.82 12.99 -48.92
CA THR A 13 -30.77 13.99 -49.06
C THR A 13 -31.19 15.20 -48.24
N LYS A 14 -30.63 15.31 -47.03
CA LYS A 14 -31.04 16.24 -45.95
C LYS A 14 -30.80 17.73 -46.24
N ASP A 15 -30.43 18.10 -47.46
CA ASP A 15 -30.08 19.48 -47.83
C ASP A 15 -30.63 19.90 -49.21
N CYS A 16 -31.62 19.20 -49.79
CA CYS A 16 -32.13 19.52 -51.12
C CYS A 16 -33.53 20.16 -51.09
N ALA A 17 -33.70 21.28 -51.81
CA ALA A 17 -34.99 21.89 -52.09
C ALA A 17 -35.99 20.84 -52.62
N LEU A 18 -37.28 21.02 -52.31
CA LEU A 18 -38.34 20.12 -52.81
C LEU A 18 -38.23 19.98 -54.33
N ASP A 19 -38.10 18.75 -54.82
CA ASP A 19 -37.99 18.50 -56.26
C ASP A 19 -39.26 18.92 -57.00
N ALA A 20 -39.11 19.43 -58.22
CA ALA A 20 -40.19 19.93 -59.04
C ALA A 20 -41.21 18.85 -59.45
N SER A 21 -40.81 17.58 -59.41
CA SER A 21 -41.69 16.43 -59.62
C SER A 21 -42.70 16.21 -58.49
N ASN A 22 -42.45 16.77 -57.30
CA ASN A 22 -43.30 16.56 -56.14
C ASN A 22 -44.62 17.34 -56.27
N ARG A 23 -45.75 16.65 -56.01
CA ARG A 23 -47.08 17.27 -56.03
C ARG A 23 -47.19 18.46 -55.05
N GLY A 24 -46.53 18.35 -53.89
CA GLY A 24 -46.47 19.41 -52.89
C GLY A 24 -45.73 20.66 -53.40
N TYR A 25 -44.59 20.48 -54.08
CA TYR A 25 -43.86 21.59 -54.71
C TYR A 25 -44.75 22.34 -55.70
N ARG A 26 -45.42 21.61 -56.60
CA ARG A 26 -46.35 22.20 -57.58
C ARG A 26 -47.51 22.95 -56.93
N LEU A 27 -48.02 22.46 -55.80
CA LEU A 27 -49.12 23.12 -55.08
C LEU A 27 -48.65 24.42 -54.41
N LEU A 28 -47.47 24.40 -53.79
CA LEU A 28 -46.87 25.58 -53.17
C LEU A 28 -46.61 26.68 -54.20
N VAL A 29 -46.04 26.33 -55.35
CA VAL A 29 -45.82 27.28 -56.45
C VAL A 29 -47.13 27.92 -56.94
N LYS A 30 -48.21 27.13 -57.03
CA LYS A 30 -49.54 27.65 -57.40
C LYS A 30 -50.14 28.61 -56.37
N MET A 31 -49.75 28.48 -55.11
CA MET A 31 -50.17 29.38 -54.03
C MET A 31 -49.27 30.64 -53.92
N GLY A 32 -48.32 30.82 -54.85
CA GLY A 32 -47.44 31.99 -54.90
C GLY A 32 -46.12 31.83 -54.16
N TRP A 33 -45.78 30.62 -53.70
CA TRP A 33 -44.46 30.35 -53.11
C TRP A 33 -43.39 30.17 -54.19
N SER A 34 -42.23 30.78 -54.01
CA SER A 34 -41.06 30.66 -54.90
C SER A 34 -40.00 29.73 -54.30
N SER A 35 -39.36 28.92 -55.14
CA SER A 35 -38.32 27.99 -54.70
C SER A 35 -37.15 28.76 -54.07
N GLY A 36 -36.78 28.40 -52.84
CA GLY A 36 -35.71 29.04 -52.08
C GLY A 36 -36.14 30.22 -51.22
N SER A 37 -37.41 30.63 -51.28
CA SER A 37 -37.96 31.70 -50.45
C SER A 37 -38.60 31.15 -49.16
N GLY A 38 -38.47 31.91 -48.06
CA GLY A 38 -39.12 31.63 -46.80
C GLY A 38 -40.64 31.85 -46.89
N LEU A 39 -41.41 31.13 -46.09
CA LEU A 39 -42.87 31.36 -46.03
C LEU A 39 -43.21 32.60 -45.19
N GLY A 40 -44.27 33.33 -45.56
CA GLY A 40 -44.79 34.47 -44.79
C GLY A 40 -44.94 35.74 -45.62
N LYS A 41 -45.60 36.76 -45.06
CA LYS A 41 -45.90 38.04 -45.75
C LYS A 41 -44.64 38.74 -46.28
N HIS A 42 -43.52 38.60 -45.60
CA HIS A 42 -42.23 39.20 -45.94
C HIS A 42 -41.16 38.12 -46.15
N GLU A 43 -41.57 36.90 -46.51
CA GLU A 43 -40.66 35.76 -46.74
C GLU A 43 -39.78 35.41 -45.52
N GLN A 44 -40.25 35.72 -44.30
CA GLN A 44 -39.47 35.63 -43.06
C GLN A 44 -39.33 34.21 -42.48
N GLY A 45 -39.94 33.21 -43.12
CA GLY A 45 -39.95 31.84 -42.64
C GLY A 45 -38.60 31.13 -42.82
N ILE A 46 -38.36 30.12 -41.99
CA ILE A 46 -37.15 29.30 -42.08
C ILE A 46 -37.20 28.51 -43.40
N VAL A 47 -36.19 28.71 -44.26
CA VAL A 47 -36.06 28.04 -45.56
C VAL A 47 -35.66 26.57 -45.39
N GLU A 48 -34.75 26.30 -44.45
CA GLU A 48 -34.26 24.96 -44.16
C GLU A 48 -35.10 24.26 -43.08
N PRO A 49 -35.46 22.98 -43.25
CA PRO A 49 -36.11 22.22 -42.21
C PRO A 49 -35.29 22.18 -40.91
N VAL A 50 -35.96 22.40 -39.76
CA VAL A 50 -35.30 22.36 -38.45
C VAL A 50 -34.76 20.96 -38.17
N LYS A 51 -33.43 20.85 -38.00
CA LYS A 51 -32.76 19.59 -37.68
C LYS A 51 -33.01 19.23 -36.21
N MET A 52 -33.82 18.20 -35.97
CA MET A 52 -34.02 17.65 -34.62
C MET A 52 -32.81 16.80 -34.23
N LYS A 53 -32.29 17.02 -33.01
CA LYS A 53 -31.26 16.15 -32.43
C LYS A 53 -31.92 14.86 -31.96
N GLU A 54 -31.30 13.71 -32.25
CA GLU A 54 -31.79 12.42 -31.77
C GLU A 54 -31.65 12.36 -30.25
N ASN A 55 -32.78 12.25 -29.56
CA ASN A 55 -32.79 12.06 -28.12
C ASN A 55 -32.62 10.56 -27.84
N LEU A 56 -31.42 10.19 -27.41
CA LEU A 56 -31.19 8.88 -26.83
C LEU A 56 -31.87 8.86 -25.46
N VAL A 57 -33.07 8.28 -25.39
CA VAL A 57 -34.02 8.32 -24.25
C VAL A 57 -33.39 7.98 -22.89
N CYS A 58 -32.28 7.24 -22.88
CA CYS A 58 -31.61 6.78 -21.68
C CYS A 58 -30.44 7.67 -21.22
N LEU A 59 -30.12 8.76 -21.92
CA LEU A 59 -29.01 9.65 -21.60
C LEU A 59 -29.52 10.98 -21.03
N GLY A 60 -28.92 11.41 -19.92
CA GLY A 60 -29.18 12.74 -19.37
C GLY A 60 -28.77 13.85 -20.35
N LEU A 61 -29.44 15.00 -20.26
CA LEU A 61 -29.11 16.18 -21.05
C LEU A 61 -27.61 16.54 -20.87
N GLY A 62 -26.90 16.75 -21.98
CA GLY A 62 -25.47 17.08 -21.98
C GLY A 62 -24.51 15.90 -21.85
N LYS A 63 -24.99 14.71 -21.44
CA LYS A 63 -24.12 13.54 -21.21
C LYS A 63 -23.48 13.00 -22.50
N LEU A 64 -24.20 13.08 -23.62
CA LEU A 64 -23.69 12.66 -24.92
C LEU A 64 -22.43 13.46 -25.33
N ALA A 65 -22.44 14.79 -25.11
CA ALA A 65 -21.30 15.63 -25.44
C ALA A 65 -20.05 15.32 -24.59
N GLU A 66 -20.25 14.96 -23.31
CA GLU A 66 -19.17 14.50 -22.45
C GLU A 66 -18.61 13.15 -22.94
N TYR A 67 -19.48 12.19 -23.29
CA TYR A 67 -19.05 10.91 -23.82
C TYR A 67 -18.29 11.03 -25.13
N ASP A 68 -18.73 11.91 -26.04
CA ASP A 68 -18.03 12.16 -27.30
C ASP A 68 -16.64 12.72 -27.05
N GLN A 69 -16.50 13.69 -26.13
CA GLN A 69 -15.20 14.24 -25.75
C GLN A 69 -14.29 13.17 -25.13
N VAL A 70 -14.81 12.38 -24.20
CA VAL A 70 -14.04 11.29 -23.56
C VAL A 70 -13.63 10.25 -24.60
N THR A 71 -14.51 9.91 -25.55
CA THR A 71 -14.22 8.97 -26.63
C THR A 71 -13.17 9.53 -27.58
N GLN A 72 -13.27 10.81 -27.95
CA GLN A 72 -12.28 11.50 -28.78
C GLN A 72 -10.91 11.54 -28.09
N LEU A 73 -10.84 11.88 -26.80
CA LEU A 73 -9.60 11.89 -26.02
C LEU A 73 -9.00 10.48 -25.85
N ALA A 74 -9.85 9.46 -25.73
CA ALA A 74 -9.39 8.08 -25.62
C ALA A 74 -8.90 7.51 -26.96
N THR A 75 -9.43 8.01 -28.09
CA THR A 75 -9.08 7.54 -29.44
C THR A 75 -8.07 8.42 -30.16
N SER A 76 -7.83 9.66 -29.70
CA SER A 76 -6.91 10.60 -30.34
C SER A 76 -5.47 10.11 -30.35
N GLU A 77 -5.08 9.29 -29.38
CA GLU A 77 -3.73 8.75 -29.28
C GLU A 77 -3.75 7.23 -29.30
N ARG A 78 -2.87 6.64 -30.13
CA ARG A 78 -2.55 5.20 -30.01
C ARG A 78 -2.01 4.99 -28.61
N ARG A 79 -2.61 4.08 -27.85
CA ARG A 79 -2.11 3.65 -26.55
C ARG A 79 -0.63 3.25 -26.69
N ARG A 80 0.27 4.09 -26.18
CA ARG A 80 1.71 3.85 -26.24
C ARG A 80 2.04 2.59 -25.45
N LEU A 81 3.01 1.82 -25.95
CA LEU A 81 3.50 0.65 -25.23
C LEU A 81 4.29 1.13 -24.00
N ASN A 82 4.29 0.34 -22.92
CA ASN A 82 5.01 0.69 -21.68
C ASN A 82 6.52 0.94 -21.89
N ALA A 83 7.10 0.49 -23.01
CA ALA A 83 8.50 0.71 -23.39
C ALA A 83 8.75 2.05 -24.12
N GLU A 84 7.71 2.72 -24.63
CA GLU A 84 7.81 4.03 -25.31
C GLU A 84 7.48 5.19 -24.36
N VAL A 85 6.79 4.91 -23.25
CA VAL A 85 6.55 5.85 -22.15
C VAL A 85 7.75 5.76 -21.22
N GLU A 86 8.86 6.41 -21.60
CA GLU A 86 9.96 6.66 -20.67
C GLU A 86 9.41 7.46 -19.50
N GLU A 87 9.46 6.87 -18.30
CA GLU A 87 9.04 7.57 -17.09
C GLU A 87 9.97 8.76 -16.91
N THR A 88 9.47 9.95 -17.21
CA THR A 88 10.21 11.15 -16.90
C THR A 88 10.48 11.15 -15.39
N ALA A 89 11.66 11.60 -14.96
CA ALA A 89 12.03 11.59 -13.54
C ALA A 89 10.97 12.31 -12.67
N GLU A 90 10.26 13.27 -13.25
CA GLU A 90 9.15 14.00 -12.64
C GLU A 90 7.88 13.15 -12.46
N GLU A 91 7.53 12.30 -13.42
CA GLU A 91 6.38 11.37 -13.30
C GLU A 91 6.65 10.25 -12.30
N ALA A 92 7.89 9.76 -12.25
CA ALA A 92 8.34 8.82 -11.23
C ALA A 92 8.27 9.47 -9.83
N ALA A 93 8.82 10.68 -9.67
CA ALA A 93 8.72 11.45 -8.42
C ALA A 93 7.26 11.75 -8.05
N ALA A 94 6.39 12.05 -9.01
CA ALA A 94 4.96 12.26 -8.75
C ALA A 94 4.26 10.97 -8.32
N ARG A 95 4.64 9.81 -8.86
CA ARG A 95 4.11 8.51 -8.43
C ARG A 95 4.57 8.16 -7.02
N GLU A 96 5.83 8.39 -6.70
CA GLU A 96 6.41 8.20 -5.36
C GLU A 96 5.79 9.18 -4.34
N ALA A 97 5.58 10.44 -4.72
CA ALA A 97 4.89 11.43 -3.90
C ALA A 97 3.42 11.03 -3.66
N LYS A 98 2.72 10.50 -4.67
CA LYS A 98 1.36 9.95 -4.51
C LYS A 98 1.37 8.68 -3.66
N GLY A 99 2.38 7.83 -3.80
CA GLY A 99 2.58 6.61 -3.02
C GLY A 99 2.77 6.93 -1.54
N SER A 100 3.74 7.79 -1.23
CA SER A 100 4.04 8.26 0.13
C SER A 100 2.84 8.97 0.77
N LYS A 101 2.13 9.85 0.04
CA LYS A 101 0.88 10.46 0.54
C LYS A 101 -0.19 9.42 0.87
N LYS A 102 -0.39 8.42 0.01
CA LYS A 102 -1.35 7.32 0.28
C LYS A 102 -0.93 6.47 1.47
N GLU A 103 0.37 6.26 1.65
CA GLU A 103 0.90 5.51 2.79
C GLU A 103 0.73 6.29 4.10
N GLN A 104 1.01 7.59 4.10
CA GLN A 104 0.75 8.48 5.23
C GLN A 104 -0.73 8.48 5.62
N LEU A 105 -1.64 8.65 4.65
CA LEU A 105 -3.08 8.58 4.91
C LEU A 105 -3.50 7.21 5.46
N LYS A 106 -2.94 6.11 4.93
CA LYS A 106 -3.20 4.77 5.48
C LYS A 106 -2.68 4.61 6.91
N ALA A 107 -1.51 5.16 7.23
CA ALA A 107 -0.92 5.13 8.57
C ALA A 107 -1.77 5.94 9.56
N GLU A 108 -2.23 7.12 9.16
CA GLU A 108 -3.13 7.96 9.94
C GLU A 108 -4.47 7.28 10.21
N VAL A 109 -5.10 6.70 9.18
CA VAL A 109 -6.35 5.92 9.34
C VAL A 109 -6.14 4.72 10.26
N LYS A 110 -4.99 4.04 10.20
CA LYS A 110 -4.64 2.97 11.14
C LYS A 110 -4.50 3.49 12.56
N ASN A 111 -3.88 4.66 12.75
CA ASN A 111 -3.72 5.27 14.07
C ASN A 111 -5.08 5.67 14.67
N ILE A 112 -5.95 6.30 13.88
CA ILE A 112 -7.33 6.62 14.28
C ILE A 112 -8.09 5.35 14.65
N ARG A 113 -7.95 4.29 13.84
CA ARG A 113 -8.58 3.00 14.15
C ARG A 113 -8.00 2.34 15.40
N ALA A 114 -6.72 2.51 15.72
CA ALA A 114 -6.11 1.92 16.91
C ALA A 114 -6.78 2.38 18.22
N ALA A 115 -7.38 3.58 18.25
CA ALA A 115 -8.20 4.04 19.38
C ALA A 115 -9.44 3.16 19.63
N PHE A 116 -9.98 2.51 18.58
CA PHE A 116 -11.12 1.60 18.65
C PHE A 116 -10.71 0.13 18.86
N TYR A 117 -9.59 -0.10 19.55
CA TYR A 117 -9.14 -1.45 19.93
C TYR A 117 -9.27 -1.70 21.43
N CYS A 118 -9.87 -2.83 21.79
CA CYS A 118 -9.93 -3.30 23.18
C CYS A 118 -8.86 -4.37 23.43
N SER A 119 -7.88 -4.08 24.29
CA SER A 119 -6.83 -5.03 24.68
C SER A 119 -7.37 -6.24 25.44
N ASP A 120 -8.45 -6.05 26.20
CA ASP A 120 -9.06 -7.07 27.06
C ASP A 120 -9.78 -8.16 26.28
N CYS A 121 -10.46 -7.78 25.21
CA CYS A 121 -11.18 -8.74 24.39
C CYS A 121 -10.48 -9.03 23.06
N ARG A 122 -9.38 -8.33 22.74
CA ARG A 122 -8.66 -8.36 21.45
C ARG A 122 -9.61 -8.12 20.26
N LYS A 123 -10.54 -7.19 20.43
CA LYS A 123 -11.57 -6.84 19.43
C LYS A 123 -11.33 -5.43 18.92
N GLN A 124 -11.48 -5.28 17.61
CA GLN A 124 -11.38 -4.02 16.88
C GLN A 124 -12.79 -3.56 16.49
N TYR A 125 -13.16 -2.34 16.84
CA TYR A 125 -14.46 -1.75 16.54
C TYR A 125 -14.33 -0.72 15.41
N LYS A 126 -15.42 -0.51 14.67
CA LYS A 126 -15.43 0.39 13.50
C LYS A 126 -15.93 1.79 13.86
N THR A 127 -16.84 1.86 14.82
CA THR A 127 -17.49 3.11 15.24
C THR A 127 -17.28 3.36 16.73
N VAL A 128 -17.42 4.62 17.14
CA VAL A 128 -17.30 5.06 18.54
C VAL A 128 -18.35 4.37 19.41
N THR A 129 -19.59 4.32 18.93
CA THR A 129 -20.73 3.74 19.66
C THR A 129 -20.59 2.22 19.87
N GLU A 130 -20.06 1.48 18.89
CA GLU A 130 -19.75 0.06 19.05
C GLU A 130 -18.70 -0.18 20.15
N MET A 131 -17.67 0.68 20.21
CA MET A 131 -16.65 0.58 21.26
C MET A 131 -17.24 0.91 22.63
N GLU A 132 -18.04 1.97 22.76
CA GLU A 132 -18.68 2.36 24.02
C GLU A 132 -19.64 1.27 24.53
N ASN A 133 -20.44 0.69 23.64
CA ASN A 133 -21.32 -0.43 23.96
C ASN A 133 -20.54 -1.67 24.40
N HIS A 134 -19.38 -1.93 23.78
CA HIS A 134 -18.52 -3.00 24.26
C HIS A 134 -17.96 -2.71 25.65
N LEU A 135 -17.43 -1.51 25.88
CA LEU A 135 -16.86 -1.12 27.17
C LEU A 135 -17.90 -1.16 28.29
N SER A 136 -19.17 -0.84 28.00
CA SER A 136 -20.27 -0.92 28.97
C SER A 136 -20.84 -2.33 29.16
N SER A 137 -20.58 -3.27 28.25
CA SER A 137 -21.11 -4.64 28.31
C SER A 137 -20.60 -5.42 29.54
N TYR A 138 -21.46 -6.27 30.09
CA TYR A 138 -21.15 -7.13 31.24
C TYR A 138 -19.93 -8.04 30.97
N ASP A 139 -19.88 -8.67 29.78
CA ASP A 139 -18.80 -9.57 29.38
C ASP A 139 -17.43 -8.88 29.37
N HIS A 140 -17.38 -7.61 28.94
CA HIS A 140 -16.14 -6.84 28.96
C HIS A 140 -15.65 -6.61 30.39
N HIS A 141 -16.54 -6.17 31.29
CA HIS A 141 -16.21 -5.95 32.70
C HIS A 141 -15.73 -7.22 33.40
N HIS A 142 -16.38 -8.35 33.12
CA HIS A 142 -16.00 -9.63 33.71
C HIS A 142 -14.64 -10.11 33.19
N THR A 143 -14.41 -10.05 31.88
CA THR A 143 -13.12 -10.40 31.26
C THR A 143 -11.99 -9.52 31.79
N LYS A 144 -12.26 -8.22 31.97
CA LYS A 144 -11.31 -7.26 32.53
C LYS A 144 -10.97 -7.58 33.98
N ARG A 145 -11.98 -7.88 34.82
CA ARG A 145 -11.77 -8.25 36.23
C ARG A 145 -10.98 -9.56 36.37
N LEU A 146 -11.31 -10.59 35.59
CA LEU A 146 -10.57 -11.85 35.58
C LEU A 146 -9.11 -11.66 35.18
N ARG A 147 -8.85 -10.83 34.16
CA ARG A 147 -7.48 -10.53 33.73
C ARG A 147 -6.70 -9.76 34.79
N GLN A 148 -7.32 -8.80 35.48
CA GLN A 148 -6.68 -8.06 36.57
C GLN A 148 -6.27 -8.98 37.72
N LEU A 149 -7.13 -9.92 38.12
CA LEU A 149 -6.81 -10.92 39.13
C LEU A 149 -5.61 -11.79 38.69
N GLN A 150 -5.67 -12.34 37.47
CA GLN A 150 -4.58 -13.15 36.93
C GLN A 150 -3.24 -12.37 36.81
N GLN A 151 -3.30 -11.05 36.58
CA GLN A 151 -2.12 -10.20 36.50
C GLN A 151 -1.53 -9.90 37.88
N GLN A 152 -2.37 -9.70 38.91
CA GLN A 152 -1.89 -9.54 40.28
C GLN A 152 -1.19 -10.81 40.77
N GLU A 153 -1.79 -11.98 40.56
CA GLU A 153 -1.16 -13.27 40.92
C GLU A 153 0.20 -13.48 40.24
N ARG A 154 0.30 -13.15 38.94
CA ARG A 154 1.57 -13.23 38.20
C ARG A 154 2.61 -12.23 38.67
N ARG A 155 2.21 -11.01 39.07
CA ARG A 155 3.14 -10.01 39.61
C ARG A 155 3.71 -10.45 40.95
N VAL A 156 2.87 -10.95 41.85
CA VAL A 156 3.33 -11.46 43.15
C VAL A 156 4.33 -12.60 42.95
N GLY A 157 4.02 -13.58 42.08
CA GLY A 157 4.95 -14.66 41.76
C GLY A 157 6.28 -14.18 41.17
N SER A 158 6.24 -13.22 40.24
CA SER A 158 7.46 -12.66 39.63
C SER A 158 8.27 -11.78 40.58
N GLU A 159 7.64 -11.01 41.47
CA GLU A 159 8.32 -10.16 42.45
C GLU A 159 8.99 -11.00 43.54
N GLU A 160 8.32 -12.07 43.99
CA GLU A 160 8.87 -13.01 44.94
C GLU A 160 10.07 -13.77 44.34
N GLU A 161 9.97 -14.24 43.09
CA GLU A 161 11.06 -14.91 42.39
C GLU A 161 12.25 -13.96 42.11
N GLN A 162 11.98 -12.70 41.73
CA GLN A 162 13.02 -11.68 41.55
C GLN A 162 13.71 -11.30 42.87
N ASN A 163 12.98 -11.22 43.97
CA ASN A 163 13.54 -10.96 45.29
C ASN A 163 14.39 -12.13 45.79
N ILE A 164 13.97 -13.38 45.55
CA ILE A 164 14.76 -14.58 45.85
C ILE A 164 16.06 -14.58 45.03
N LYS A 165 15.98 -14.24 43.73
CA LYS A 165 17.17 -14.15 42.87
C LYS A 165 18.14 -13.06 43.34
N ARG A 166 17.64 -11.85 43.64
CA ARG A 166 18.45 -10.74 44.17
C ARG A 166 19.13 -11.10 45.50
N ARG A 167 18.42 -11.78 46.41
CA ARG A 167 19.00 -12.27 47.67
C ARG A 167 20.10 -13.31 47.45
N LYS A 168 19.91 -14.24 46.51
CA LYS A 168 20.94 -15.25 46.15
C LYS A 168 22.18 -14.60 45.55
N GLU A 169 22.02 -13.60 44.69
CA GLU A 169 23.13 -12.84 44.10
C GLU A 169 23.92 -12.09 45.20
N GLN A 170 23.23 -11.40 46.12
CA GLN A 170 23.86 -10.74 47.27
C GLN A 170 24.65 -11.72 48.15
N GLN A 171 24.08 -12.89 48.47
CA GLN A 171 24.77 -13.92 49.24
C GLN A 171 26.03 -14.45 48.53
N GLN A 172 26.00 -14.60 47.21
CA GLN A 172 27.18 -15.03 46.44
C GLN A 172 28.28 -13.97 46.43
N GLU A 173 27.93 -12.69 46.31
CA GLU A 173 28.89 -11.57 46.37
C GLU A 173 29.55 -11.48 47.75
N GLU A 174 28.77 -11.59 48.84
CA GLU A 174 29.30 -11.57 50.21
C GLU A 174 30.25 -12.73 50.47
N LEU A 175 29.89 -13.96 50.03
CA LEU A 175 30.76 -15.13 50.16
C LEU A 175 32.08 -14.96 49.39
N MET A 176 32.04 -14.37 48.19
CA MET A 176 33.25 -14.07 47.42
C MET A 176 34.13 -13.02 48.10
N LEU A 177 33.52 -11.97 48.66
CA LEU A 177 34.24 -10.93 49.40
C LEU A 177 34.89 -11.51 50.67
N GLN A 178 34.17 -12.33 51.43
CA GLN A 178 34.69 -12.99 52.63
C GLN A 178 35.88 -13.91 52.31
N ARG A 179 35.80 -14.68 51.22
CA ARG A 179 36.92 -15.53 50.76
C ARG A 179 38.15 -14.70 50.37
N ARG A 180 37.96 -13.53 49.75
CA ARG A 180 39.06 -12.59 49.42
C ARG A 180 39.71 -12.00 50.67
N ILE A 181 38.91 -11.61 51.68
CA ILE A 181 39.42 -11.11 52.96
C ILE A 181 40.19 -12.21 53.70
N ALA A 182 39.66 -13.43 53.78
CA ALA A 182 40.33 -14.57 54.42
C ALA A 182 41.64 -14.96 53.73
N ALA A 183 41.73 -14.82 52.40
CA ALA A 183 42.97 -15.01 51.67
C ALA A 183 44.01 -13.95 52.05
N GLN A 184 43.61 -12.68 52.16
CA GLN A 184 44.50 -11.58 52.56
C GLN A 184 45.00 -11.73 54.00
N THR A 185 44.15 -12.09 54.95
CA THR A 185 44.59 -12.32 56.35
C THR A 185 45.54 -13.51 56.46
N LYS A 186 45.39 -14.55 55.63
CA LYS A 186 46.37 -15.63 55.52
C LYS A 186 47.74 -15.15 55.03
N VAL A 187 47.81 -14.16 54.13
CA VAL A 187 49.09 -13.61 53.65
C VAL A 187 49.77 -12.72 54.71
N VAL A 188 49.00 -12.05 55.56
CA VAL A 188 49.54 -11.22 56.66
C VAL A 188 50.09 -12.06 57.81
N VAL A 189 49.53 -13.26 58.07
CA VAL A 189 50.07 -14.19 59.08
C VAL A 189 51.37 -14.88 58.60
N SER A 190 51.60 -14.99 57.28
CA SER A 190 52.83 -15.56 56.72
C SER A 190 53.99 -14.57 56.53
N SER A 191 53.79 -13.27 56.78
CA SER A 191 54.82 -12.22 56.63
C SER A 191 55.38 -11.69 57.96
N ALA A 192 55.02 -12.30 59.09
CA ALA A 192 55.53 -11.95 60.43
C ALA A 192 56.75 -12.78 60.90
N THR A 193 57.34 -13.61 60.04
CA THR A 193 58.60 -14.32 60.32
C THR A 193 59.50 -14.33 59.08
N ALA A 194 60.38 -13.34 58.99
CA ALA A 194 61.77 -13.43 58.50
C ALA A 194 62.30 -12.03 58.10
N LYS A 195 63.28 -11.55 58.86
CA LYS A 195 64.24 -10.50 58.44
C LYS A 195 65.54 -11.17 57.95
N SER A 196 66.34 -10.39 57.24
CA SER A 196 67.72 -10.60 56.72
C SER A 196 67.79 -11.20 55.32
N ASP A 197 68.71 -10.86 54.43
CA ASP A 197 69.58 -9.68 54.20
C ASP A 197 70.19 -9.89 52.79
N THR A 198 70.66 -8.81 52.17
CA THR A 198 71.70 -8.73 51.11
C THR A 198 71.57 -9.42 49.74
N ASP A 199 71.53 -8.55 48.73
CA ASP A 199 72.51 -8.38 47.64
C ASP A 199 72.58 -9.32 46.43
N ARG A 200 72.65 -8.63 45.27
CA ARG A 200 73.49 -8.84 44.08
C ARG A 200 72.84 -9.15 42.73
N GLN A 201 73.30 -8.34 41.77
CA GLN A 201 72.94 -8.17 40.37
C GLN A 201 73.31 -9.34 39.45
N GLY A 202 72.57 -9.46 38.33
CA GLY A 202 73.00 -10.19 37.13
C GLY A 202 71.98 -10.19 35.99
N LYS A 203 72.19 -9.33 34.97
CA LYS A 203 71.67 -9.43 33.58
C LYS A 203 72.41 -10.57 32.83
N PRO A 204 72.09 -10.97 31.56
CA PRO A 204 70.92 -10.76 30.70
C PRO A 204 70.47 -12.04 29.89
N ALA A 205 69.46 -11.84 29.02
CA ALA A 205 69.32 -12.37 27.65
C ALA A 205 68.53 -13.68 27.32
N THR A 206 67.50 -13.46 26.47
CA THR A 206 67.01 -14.23 25.30
C THR A 206 66.38 -15.62 25.44
N ALA A 207 65.12 -15.74 25.00
CA ALA A 207 64.67 -16.47 23.80
C ALA A 207 63.19 -16.93 23.89
N THR A 208 62.35 -16.26 23.10
CA THR A 208 61.22 -16.78 22.29
C THR A 208 60.44 -18.05 22.70
N GLY A 209 59.12 -17.90 22.81
CA GLY A 209 58.18 -18.78 22.09
C GLY A 209 56.98 -19.34 22.86
N ALA A 210 55.80 -18.87 22.46
CA ALA A 210 54.56 -19.63 22.22
C ALA A 210 53.30 -19.25 23.03
N LYS A 211 52.29 -18.82 22.25
CA LYS A 211 50.88 -18.55 22.54
C LYS A 211 50.13 -19.79 23.05
N VAL A 212 49.13 -19.57 23.91
CA VAL A 212 47.68 -19.91 23.76
C VAL A 212 46.97 -19.43 25.05
N GLY A 213 45.75 -18.88 25.10
CA GLY A 213 44.63 -18.82 24.17
C GLY A 213 43.35 -18.90 25.02
N PHE A 214 42.73 -17.76 25.35
CA PHE A 214 41.47 -17.70 26.10
C PHE A 214 40.31 -18.01 25.16
N SER A 215 39.56 -19.07 25.45
CA SER A 215 38.42 -19.58 24.67
C SER A 215 37.12 -19.09 25.29
N PHE A 216 36.33 -18.32 24.54
CA PHE A 216 34.90 -18.13 24.80
C PHE A 216 34.14 -18.52 23.53
N GLY A 217 33.43 -19.64 23.61
CA GLY A 217 32.61 -20.20 22.55
C GLY A 217 31.27 -19.50 22.42
N GLY A 218 30.77 -19.41 21.19
CA GLY A 218 29.41 -18.93 20.90
C GLY A 218 29.26 -18.47 19.45
N GLY A 219 29.45 -19.38 18.49
CA GLY A 219 29.32 -19.09 17.06
C GLY A 219 27.87 -19.12 16.57
N MET A 220 27.43 -18.06 15.90
CA MET A 220 26.36 -18.10 14.90
C MET A 220 26.88 -17.46 13.62
N LYS A 221 27.08 -18.29 12.59
CA LYS A 221 27.52 -17.87 11.25
C LYS A 221 26.35 -17.22 10.52
N VAL A 222 26.44 -15.92 10.27
CA VAL A 222 25.59 -15.20 9.31
C VAL A 222 26.01 -15.62 7.90
N THR A 223 25.13 -16.32 7.20
CA THR A 223 25.32 -16.69 5.80
C THR A 223 24.74 -15.59 4.92
N THR A 224 25.61 -14.83 4.26
CA THR A 224 25.22 -13.82 3.27
C THR A 224 24.95 -14.52 1.93
N LYS A 225 23.69 -14.88 1.66
CA LYS A 225 23.28 -15.35 0.33
C LYS A 225 22.83 -14.17 -0.54
N LYS A 226 23.59 -13.91 -1.60
CA LYS A 226 23.16 -13.06 -2.74
C LYS A 226 21.94 -13.71 -3.42
N PRO A 227 20.89 -12.96 -3.80
CA PRO A 227 19.81 -13.51 -4.58
C PRO A 227 20.23 -13.67 -6.05
N VAL A 228 20.27 -14.91 -6.52
CA VAL A 228 20.32 -15.27 -7.94
C VAL A 228 18.97 -14.94 -8.57
N LYS A 229 18.96 -14.16 -9.64
CA LYS A 229 17.77 -13.86 -10.46
C LYS A 229 17.22 -15.18 -11.01
N LYS A 230 16.02 -15.56 -10.58
CA LYS A 230 15.24 -16.64 -11.20
C LYS A 230 14.51 -16.05 -12.40
N THR A 231 14.88 -16.49 -13.60
CA THR A 231 14.08 -16.31 -14.81
C THR A 231 12.78 -17.08 -14.62
N LEU A 232 11.67 -16.37 -14.43
CA LEU A 232 10.33 -16.94 -14.53
C LEU A 232 10.00 -17.08 -16.01
N VAL A 233 10.08 -18.30 -16.52
CA VAL A 233 9.42 -18.68 -17.77
C VAL A 233 7.93 -18.77 -17.44
N VAL A 234 7.16 -17.82 -17.95
CA VAL A 234 5.70 -17.88 -17.94
C VAL A 234 5.26 -18.80 -19.08
N PRO A 235 4.53 -19.90 -18.83
CA PRO A 235 3.94 -20.66 -19.91
C PRO A 235 2.84 -19.81 -20.57
N SER A 236 2.99 -19.58 -21.87
CA SER A 236 1.99 -18.97 -22.75
C SER A 236 0.67 -19.76 -22.67
N ALA A 237 -0.40 -19.10 -22.23
CA ALA A 237 -1.76 -19.63 -22.21
C ALA A 237 -2.57 -19.20 -23.45
N PHE A 238 -1.92 -19.04 -24.60
CA PHE A 238 -2.57 -18.86 -25.90
C PHE A 238 -2.08 -19.94 -26.87
N GLY A 239 -2.53 -21.17 -26.63
CA GLY A 239 -2.52 -22.23 -27.63
C GLY A 239 -3.88 -22.25 -28.34
N CYS A 240 -3.86 -22.04 -29.65
CA CYS A 240 -5.03 -22.05 -30.54
C CYS A 240 -5.81 -23.38 -30.41
N PRO A 241 -7.14 -23.35 -30.16
CA PRO A 241 -7.96 -24.54 -30.20
C PRO A 241 -8.71 -24.61 -31.53
N PHE A 242 -8.04 -24.85 -32.66
CA PHE A 242 -8.68 -25.36 -33.88
C PHE A 242 -7.61 -25.73 -34.90
N SER A 243 -7.21 -27.01 -34.88
CA SER A 243 -6.59 -27.66 -36.03
C SER A 243 -6.76 -29.17 -35.87
N GLN A 244 -7.92 -29.68 -36.27
CA GLN A 244 -8.07 -30.97 -36.92
C GLN A 244 -9.27 -30.91 -37.86
#